data_AF-A0A536FSX6-F1
#
_entry.id   AF-A0A536FSX6-F1
#
_cell.length_a   1.000
_cell.length_b   1.000
_cell.length_c   1.000
_cell.angle_alpha   90.00
_cell.angle_beta   90.00
_cell.angle_gamma   90.00
#
_symmetry.space_group_name_H-M   'P 1'
#
loop_
_entity.id
_entity.type
_entity.pdbx_description
1 polymer ?
#
loop_
_entity_poly.entity_id
_entity_poly.type
_entity_poly.pdbx_seq_one_letter_code
_entity_poly.pdbx_strand_id
1 'polypeptide(L)'
;MSEPLSFELSRPAVDPPRLPDAEVAGPAPADVLPPDALRARPPGLPRLSEPEIIRHYSRMASLNYSISENFYPLGSCTMKYNPVANEVAAALPGFAGLHPYQDEESVQGALELMWRLEQALCAIVGVDRVTLQPAAGAHGEWTALRMIRAYQHSKGEARTEVLVPDSAHGTNPASAALSGFQVVEV
;
A
#
# COMPACT_ATOMS: atom_id res chain seq x y z
N MET A 1 6.10 8.13 30.30
CA MET A 1 7.31 8.79 29.77
C MET A 1 7.21 8.65 28.26
N SER A 2 7.14 9.75 27.49
CA SER A 2 7.02 9.67 26.03
C SER A 2 8.37 9.30 25.41
N GLU A 3 8.37 8.42 24.41
CA GLU A 3 9.55 8.15 23.59
C GLU A 3 9.87 9.42 22.76
N PRO A 4 11.10 9.96 22.82
CA PRO A 4 11.50 11.13 22.04
C PRO A 4 11.49 10.81 20.54
N LEU A 5 11.35 11.84 19.71
CA LEU A 5 11.42 11.68 18.26
C LEU A 5 12.81 11.21 17.84
N SER A 6 12.88 10.43 16.76
CA SER A 6 14.15 10.01 16.16
C SER A 6 15.08 11.20 15.84
N PHE A 7 14.52 12.36 15.48
CA PHE A 7 15.26 13.60 15.26
C PHE A 7 15.90 14.17 16.53
N GLU A 8 15.27 14.00 17.70
CA GLU A 8 15.79 14.46 19.00
C GLU A 8 16.87 13.53 19.53
N LEU A 9 16.82 12.25 19.13
CA LEU A 9 17.84 11.24 19.44
C LEU A 9 19.06 11.33 18.51
N SER A 10 18.92 11.99 17.37
CA SER A 10 19.93 12.13 16.32
C SER A 10 21.22 12.79 16.81
N ARG A 11 22.37 12.24 16.43
CA ARG A 11 23.69 12.82 16.77
C ARG A 11 24.61 12.88 15.53
N PRO A 12 25.46 13.90 15.39
CA PRO A 12 26.30 14.05 14.20
C PRO A 12 27.30 12.91 13.94
N ALA A 13 27.80 12.26 15.00
CA ALA A 13 28.91 11.31 14.95
C ALA A 13 28.47 9.85 15.11
N VAL A 14 27.37 9.46 14.47
CA VAL A 14 26.84 8.09 14.55
C VAL A 14 27.07 7.38 13.23
N ASP A 15 27.61 6.16 13.31
CA ASP A 15 27.79 5.32 12.14
C ASP A 15 26.44 5.02 11.49
N PRO A 16 26.34 5.11 10.15
CA PRO A 16 25.11 4.80 9.45
C PRO A 16 24.74 3.32 9.66
N PRO A 17 23.45 2.95 9.50
CA PRO A 17 23.04 1.57 9.40
C PRO A 17 23.86 0.86 8.30
N ARG A 18 24.14 -0.43 8.50
CA ARG A 18 24.80 -1.24 7.48
C ARG A 18 23.93 -1.28 6.24
N LEU A 19 24.45 -0.75 5.14
CA LEU A 19 23.82 -0.84 3.83
C LEU A 19 24.35 -2.09 3.11
N PRO A 20 23.54 -2.75 2.27
CA PRO A 20 24.06 -3.77 1.38
C PRO A 20 25.10 -3.16 0.45
N ASP A 21 26.14 -3.94 0.13
CA ASP A 21 27.13 -3.53 -0.86
C ASP A 21 26.44 -3.28 -2.20
N ALA A 22 26.85 -2.22 -2.89
CA ALA A 22 26.41 -2.00 -4.26
C ALA A 22 26.97 -3.16 -5.11
N GLU A 23 26.10 -4.07 -5.55
CA GLU A 23 26.48 -5.20 -6.42
C GLU A 23 27.03 -4.75 -7.78
N VAL A 24 26.96 -3.45 -8.07
CA VAL A 24 27.46 -2.81 -9.29
C VAL A 24 28.39 -1.67 -8.89
N ALA A 25 29.62 -1.69 -9.41
CA ALA A 25 30.54 -0.58 -9.27
C ALA A 25 30.05 0.62 -10.10
N GLY A 26 29.97 1.79 -9.48
CA GLY A 26 29.56 3.02 -10.14
C GLY A 26 30.45 4.20 -9.74
N PRO A 27 30.62 5.21 -10.62
CA PRO A 27 31.32 6.44 -10.30
C PRO A 27 30.57 7.22 -9.20
N ALA A 28 31.26 8.11 -8.48
CA ALA A 28 30.59 8.93 -7.48
C ALA A 28 29.60 9.88 -8.17
N PRO A 29 28.48 10.29 -7.53
CA PRO A 29 27.51 11.18 -8.16
C PRO A 29 28.11 12.47 -8.71
N ALA A 30 29.15 13.01 -8.06
CA ALA A 30 29.85 14.22 -8.49
C ALA A 30 30.66 14.04 -9.79
N ASP A 31 30.98 12.79 -10.17
CA ASP A 31 31.73 12.47 -11.39
C ASP A 31 30.82 12.36 -12.62
N VAL A 32 29.50 12.18 -12.42
CA VAL A 32 28.54 11.90 -13.50
C VAL A 32 27.35 12.86 -13.58
N LEU A 33 27.06 13.62 -12.52
CA LEU A 33 25.97 14.59 -12.52
C LEU A 33 26.52 16.02 -12.66
N PRO A 34 25.83 16.90 -13.41
CA PRO A 34 26.21 18.30 -13.47
C PRO A 34 25.99 18.98 -12.11
N PRO A 35 26.78 20.03 -11.76
CA PRO A 35 26.76 20.63 -10.42
C PRO A 35 25.40 21.16 -9.97
N ASP A 36 24.56 21.62 -10.90
CA ASP A 36 23.21 22.13 -10.67
C ASP A 36 22.19 21.01 -10.39
N ALA A 37 22.49 19.77 -10.76
CA ALA A 37 21.72 18.58 -10.39
C ALA A 37 22.18 17.97 -9.04
N LEU A 38 23.32 18.39 -8.50
CA LEU A 38 23.81 17.93 -7.21
C LEU A 38 23.06 18.63 -6.07
N ARG A 39 22.68 17.83 -5.07
CA ARG A 39 22.03 18.36 -3.87
C ARG A 39 23.02 19.21 -3.06
N ALA A 40 22.79 20.52 -2.98
CA ALA A 40 23.67 21.43 -2.26
C ALA A 40 23.75 21.22 -0.73
N ARG A 41 22.73 20.61 -0.12
CA ARG A 41 22.68 20.33 1.33
C ARG A 41 22.11 18.93 1.59
N PRO A 42 22.71 18.13 2.48
CA PRO A 42 22.15 16.84 2.88
C PRO A 42 20.70 16.97 3.39
N PRO A 43 19.84 15.95 3.21
CA PRO A 43 18.54 15.94 3.87
C PRO A 43 18.72 15.91 5.39
N GLY A 44 17.79 16.54 6.11
CA GLY A 44 17.75 16.52 7.58
C GLY A 44 17.23 15.19 8.14
N LEU A 45 17.75 14.06 7.66
CA LEU A 45 17.40 12.73 8.17
C LEU A 45 18.04 12.51 9.54
N PRO A 46 17.36 11.79 10.45
CA PRO A 46 17.91 11.49 11.77
C PRO A 46 19.08 10.50 11.63
N ARG A 47 20.10 10.67 12.49
CA ARG A 47 21.31 9.84 12.52
C ARG A 47 21.34 9.03 13.80
N LEU A 48 20.95 7.76 13.68
CA LEU A 48 20.95 6.77 14.75
C LEU A 48 21.68 5.53 14.26
N SER A 49 22.32 4.83 15.19
CA SER A 49 22.95 3.53 14.94
C SER A 49 21.88 2.47 14.80
N GLU A 50 22.19 1.35 14.15
CA GLU A 50 21.25 0.23 13.99
C GLU A 50 20.64 -0.25 15.33
N PRO A 51 21.40 -0.40 16.44
CA PRO A 51 20.81 -0.72 17.75
C PRO A 51 19.90 0.36 18.31
N GLU A 52 20.19 1.63 18.07
CA GLU A 52 19.33 2.75 18.50
C GLU A 52 18.01 2.78 17.72
N ILE A 53 18.06 2.52 16.41
CA ILE A 53 16.87 2.37 15.56
C ILE A 53 15.99 1.24 16.09
N ILE A 54 16.57 0.06 16.35
CA ILE A 54 15.83 -1.09 16.88
C ILE A 54 15.16 -0.73 18.21
N ARG A 55 15.92 -0.15 19.16
CA ARG A 55 15.35 0.25 20.47
C ARG A 55 14.22 1.26 20.32
N HIS A 56 14.40 2.26 19.47
CA HIS A 56 13.41 3.30 19.23
C HIS A 56 12.10 2.71 18.70
N TYR A 57 12.15 1.93 17.63
CA TYR A 57 10.95 1.32 17.05
C TYR A 57 10.33 0.23 17.93
N SER A 58 11.13 -0.54 18.68
CA SER A 58 10.59 -1.49 19.67
C SER A 58 9.83 -0.79 20.79
N ARG A 59 10.34 0.34 21.29
CA ARG A 59 9.62 1.15 22.30
C ARG A 59 8.36 1.75 21.71
N MET A 60 8.43 2.36 20.53
CA MET A 60 7.25 2.88 19.82
C MET A 60 6.19 1.79 19.61
N ALA A 61 6.60 0.58 19.21
CA ALA A 61 5.69 -0.56 19.08
C ALA A 61 5.03 -0.92 20.41
N SER A 62 5.76 -0.94 21.53
CA SER A 62 5.20 -1.22 22.85
C SER A 62 4.22 -0.15 23.38
N LEU A 63 4.22 1.04 22.76
CA LEU A 63 3.26 2.10 23.07
C LEU A 63 1.98 1.99 22.23
N ASN A 64 1.93 1.11 21.22
CA ASN A 64 0.76 0.89 20.38
C ASN A 64 -0.16 -0.18 20.98
N TYR A 65 -1.47 0.06 20.91
CA TYR A 65 -2.46 -0.99 21.13
C TYR A 65 -2.58 -1.82 19.84
N SER A 66 -2.40 -3.14 19.93
CA SER A 66 -2.32 -4.03 18.77
C SER A 66 -3.25 -5.24 18.90
N ILE A 67 -3.75 -5.72 17.75
CA ILE A 67 -4.54 -6.97 17.63
C ILE A 67 -3.72 -8.22 17.99
N SER A 68 -2.40 -8.16 17.90
CA SER A 68 -1.52 -9.27 18.28
C SER A 68 -1.51 -9.55 19.78
N GLU A 69 -1.85 -8.54 20.59
CA GLU A 69 -1.77 -8.60 22.04
C GLU A 69 -3.14 -8.44 22.71
N ASN A 70 -4.11 -7.84 22.02
CA ASN A 70 -5.36 -7.44 22.63
C ASN A 70 -6.57 -7.73 21.74
N PHE A 71 -7.74 -7.79 22.38
CA PHE A 71 -9.01 -7.80 21.67
C PHE A 71 -9.31 -6.42 21.06
N TYR A 72 -9.76 -6.42 19.80
CA TYR A 72 -9.85 -5.20 18.97
C TYR A 72 -11.22 -5.08 18.25
N PRO A 73 -12.34 -4.83 18.96
CA PRO A 73 -13.69 -4.92 18.39
C PRO A 73 -14.12 -3.66 17.60
N LEU A 74 -13.41 -3.33 16.53
CA LEU A 74 -13.82 -2.25 15.63
C LEU A 74 -14.84 -2.74 14.61
N GLY A 75 -16.06 -2.20 14.71
CA GLY A 75 -17.12 -2.41 13.72
C GLY A 75 -16.68 -1.95 12.32
N SER A 76 -17.17 -2.62 11.28
CA SER A 76 -16.81 -2.39 9.86
C SER A 76 -15.35 -2.70 9.47
N CYS A 77 -14.41 -2.79 10.42
CA CYS A 77 -12.98 -3.02 10.12
C CYS A 77 -12.55 -4.49 10.03
N THR A 78 -13.38 -5.43 10.50
CA THR A 78 -13.07 -6.88 10.51
C THR A 78 -11.68 -7.18 11.07
N MET A 79 -11.43 -6.76 12.32
CA MET A 79 -10.18 -6.99 13.04
C MET A 79 -10.01 -8.47 13.42
N LYS A 80 -9.73 -9.31 12.41
CA LYS A 80 -9.48 -10.75 12.53
C LYS A 80 -7.99 -11.03 12.76
N TYR A 81 -7.67 -12.22 13.26
CA TYR A 81 -6.29 -12.69 13.33
C TYR A 81 -5.59 -12.62 11.95
N ASN A 82 -4.36 -12.12 11.94
CA ASN A 82 -3.46 -12.09 10.79
C ASN A 82 -2.42 -13.23 10.93
N PRO A 83 -2.58 -14.37 10.23
CA PRO A 83 -1.65 -15.50 10.36
C PRO A 83 -0.22 -15.13 9.99
N VAL A 84 0.74 -15.44 10.87
CA VAL A 84 2.19 -15.25 10.60
C VAL A 84 2.65 -15.98 9.34
N ALA A 85 1.98 -17.08 8.99
CA ALA A 85 2.22 -17.81 7.74
C ALA A 85 2.05 -16.92 6.48
N ASN A 86 1.19 -15.90 6.53
CA ASN A 86 0.99 -14.98 5.41
C ASN A 86 2.19 -14.05 5.22
N GLU A 87 2.82 -13.60 6.31
CA GLU A 87 4.05 -12.79 6.25
C GLU A 87 5.21 -13.61 5.66
N VAL A 88 5.32 -14.88 6.06
CA VAL A 88 6.32 -15.81 5.50
C VAL A 88 6.09 -16.04 4.02
N ALA A 89 4.83 -16.22 3.60
CA ALA A 89 4.47 -16.40 2.20
C ALA A 89 4.78 -15.15 1.36
N ALA A 90 4.46 -13.95 1.86
CA ALA A 90 4.75 -12.69 1.17
C ALA A 90 6.26 -12.43 1.04
N ALA A 91 7.05 -12.86 2.02
CA ALA A 91 8.50 -12.70 2.04
C ALA A 91 9.27 -13.72 1.18
N LEU A 92 8.59 -14.66 0.51
CA LEU A 92 9.25 -15.60 -0.39
C LEU A 92 10.05 -14.84 -1.47
N PRO A 93 11.32 -15.21 -1.74
CA PRO A 93 12.15 -14.49 -2.72
C PRO A 93 11.52 -14.42 -4.12
N GLY A 94 10.79 -15.46 -4.51
CA GLY A 94 10.03 -15.51 -5.76
C GLY A 94 8.81 -14.58 -5.83
N PHE A 95 8.48 -13.84 -4.77
CA PHE A 95 7.48 -12.78 -4.75
C PHE A 95 8.11 -11.43 -4.39
N ALA A 96 8.86 -11.36 -3.29
CA ALA A 96 9.45 -10.12 -2.79
C ALA A 96 10.46 -9.47 -3.74
N GLY A 97 11.12 -10.27 -4.59
CA GLY A 97 12.11 -9.81 -5.57
C GLY A 97 11.55 -9.55 -6.98
N LEU A 98 10.23 -9.66 -7.21
CA LEU A 98 9.66 -9.54 -8.55
C LEU A 98 9.58 -8.08 -9.01
N HIS A 99 10.00 -7.83 -10.25
CA HIS A 99 9.73 -6.56 -10.93
C HIS A 99 8.44 -6.67 -11.76
N PRO A 100 7.51 -5.69 -11.71
CA PRO A 100 6.21 -5.79 -12.41
C PRO A 100 6.30 -5.83 -13.93
N TYR A 101 7.44 -5.43 -14.52
CA TYR A 101 7.69 -5.48 -15.98
C TYR A 101 8.76 -6.49 -16.39
N GLN A 102 9.13 -7.43 -15.52
CA GLN A 102 10.00 -8.53 -15.96
C GLN A 102 9.23 -9.47 -16.90
N ASP A 103 9.97 -10.26 -17.67
CA ASP A 103 9.40 -11.16 -18.67
C ASP A 103 8.35 -12.10 -18.08
N GLU A 104 7.19 -12.23 -18.74
CA GLU A 104 6.06 -13.03 -18.26
C GLU A 104 6.44 -14.51 -18.05
N GLU A 105 7.36 -15.05 -18.86
CA GLU A 105 7.85 -16.42 -18.73
C GLU A 105 8.56 -16.66 -17.38
N SER A 106 9.16 -15.61 -16.81
CA SER A 106 9.89 -15.67 -15.53
C SER A 106 9.00 -15.53 -14.29
N VAL A 107 7.70 -15.22 -14.45
CA VAL A 107 6.78 -14.87 -13.34
C VAL A 107 5.52 -15.72 -13.28
N GLN A 108 5.49 -16.85 -13.97
CA GLN A 108 4.31 -17.70 -14.07
C GLN A 108 3.73 -18.10 -12.70
N GLY A 109 4.57 -18.27 -11.67
CA GLY A 109 4.10 -18.54 -10.31
C GLY A 109 3.27 -17.40 -9.69
N ALA A 110 3.63 -16.14 -9.96
CA ALA A 110 2.85 -14.98 -9.49
C ALA A 110 1.55 -14.81 -10.29
N LEU A 111 1.61 -15.01 -11.61
CA LEU A 111 0.44 -14.95 -12.48
C LEU A 111 -0.57 -16.06 -12.12
N GLU A 112 -0.09 -17.27 -11.83
CA GLU A 112 -0.93 -18.37 -11.36
C GLU A 112 -1.59 -18.04 -10.01
N LEU A 113 -0.85 -17.46 -9.06
CA LEU A 113 -1.40 -17.01 -7.78
C LEU A 113 -2.53 -15.98 -7.98
N MET A 114 -2.29 -14.97 -8.82
CA MET A 114 -3.29 -13.95 -9.15
C MET A 114 -4.53 -14.56 -9.80
N TRP A 115 -4.35 -15.45 -10.76
CA TRP A 115 -5.46 -16.13 -11.42
C TRP A 115 -6.28 -16.99 -10.44
N ARG A 116 -5.61 -17.80 -9.60
CA ARG A 116 -6.29 -18.62 -8.60
C ARG A 116 -7.07 -17.77 -7.58
N LEU A 117 -6.52 -16.62 -7.19
CA LEU A 117 -7.20 -15.67 -6.31
C LEU A 117 -8.43 -15.06 -7.00
N GLU A 118 -8.33 -14.66 -8.27
CA GLU A 118 -9.48 -14.20 -9.07
C GLU A 118 -10.58 -15.28 -9.08
N GLN A 119 -10.25 -16.53 -9.39
CA GLN A 119 -11.23 -17.62 -9.44
C GLN A 119 -11.91 -17.85 -8.07
N ALA A 120 -11.14 -17.84 -6.99
CA ALA A 120 -11.67 -18.00 -5.63
C ALA A 120 -12.63 -16.88 -5.26
N LEU A 121 -12.29 -15.63 -5.58
CA LEU A 121 -13.14 -14.47 -5.32
C LEU A 121 -14.41 -14.50 -6.19
N CYS A 122 -14.31 -14.85 -7.47
CA CYS A 122 -15.46 -15.07 -8.34
C CYS A 122 -16.42 -16.12 -7.76
N ALA A 123 -15.89 -17.24 -7.26
CA ALA A 123 -16.69 -18.30 -6.64
C ALA A 123 -17.37 -17.86 -5.34
N ILE A 124 -16.72 -17.03 -4.52
CA ILE A 124 -17.28 -16.51 -3.26
C ILE A 124 -18.38 -15.48 -3.52
N VAL A 125 -18.16 -14.57 -4.48
CA VAL A 125 -19.07 -13.44 -4.74
C VAL A 125 -20.18 -13.80 -5.72
N GLY A 126 -19.96 -14.77 -6.60
CA GLY A 126 -20.91 -15.18 -7.64
C GLY A 126 -20.89 -14.28 -8.87
N VAL A 127 -19.70 -13.85 -9.31
CA VAL A 127 -19.50 -13.00 -10.51
C VAL A 127 -18.57 -13.68 -11.51
N ASP A 128 -18.63 -13.26 -12.78
CA ASP A 128 -17.83 -13.88 -13.85
C ASP A 128 -16.34 -13.55 -13.75
N ARG A 129 -16.00 -12.30 -13.37
CA ARG A 129 -14.62 -11.78 -13.34
C ARG A 129 -14.42 -10.83 -12.16
N VAL A 130 -13.20 -10.77 -11.63
CA VAL A 130 -12.76 -9.74 -10.68
C VAL A 130 -11.42 -9.15 -11.11
N THR A 131 -11.17 -7.89 -10.75
CA THR A 131 -9.85 -7.26 -10.91
C THR A 131 -9.14 -7.20 -9.57
N LEU A 132 -7.83 -7.49 -9.56
CA LEU A 132 -6.96 -7.42 -8.39
C LEU A 132 -6.15 -6.12 -8.31
N GLN A 133 -6.39 -5.18 -9.23
CA GLN A 133 -5.63 -3.94 -9.35
C GLN A 133 -5.94 -2.87 -8.27
N PRO A 134 -7.20 -2.68 -7.81
CA PRO A 134 -7.50 -1.64 -6.84
C PRO A 134 -6.82 -1.88 -5.48
N ALA A 135 -6.06 -0.89 -5.00
CA ALA A 135 -5.24 -1.01 -3.80
C ALA A 135 -5.98 -0.90 -2.45
N ALA A 136 -7.27 -0.55 -2.46
CA ALA A 136 -8.09 -0.37 -1.26
C ALA A 136 -9.59 -0.42 -1.60
N GLY A 137 -10.45 -0.54 -0.58
CA GLY A 137 -11.92 -0.57 -0.74
C GLY A 137 -12.46 0.64 -1.52
N ALA A 138 -12.10 1.87 -1.12
CA ALA A 138 -12.52 3.09 -1.81
C ALA A 138 -12.00 3.17 -3.27
N HIS A 139 -10.82 2.61 -3.55
CA HIS A 139 -10.32 2.51 -4.92
C HIS A 139 -11.14 1.49 -5.73
N GLY A 140 -11.62 0.41 -5.09
CA GLY A 140 -12.57 -0.52 -5.67
C GLY A 140 -13.91 0.13 -6.02
N GLU A 141 -14.49 0.90 -5.10
CA GLU A 141 -15.73 1.67 -5.33
C GLU A 141 -15.58 2.60 -6.55
N TRP A 142 -14.49 3.36 -6.61
CA TRP A 142 -14.20 4.27 -7.72
C TRP A 142 -14.02 3.54 -9.04
N THR A 143 -13.31 2.40 -9.03
CA THR A 143 -13.13 1.55 -10.22
C THR A 143 -14.48 1.06 -10.73
N ALA A 144 -15.33 0.56 -9.83
CA ALA A 144 -16.66 0.07 -10.16
C ALA A 144 -17.55 1.17 -10.77
N LEU A 145 -17.54 2.38 -10.20
CA LEU A 145 -18.30 3.51 -10.73
C LEU A 145 -17.86 3.92 -12.15
N ARG A 146 -16.56 3.84 -12.44
CA ARG A 146 -16.04 4.07 -13.79
C ARG A 146 -16.43 2.97 -14.78
N MET A 147 -16.42 1.72 -14.34
CA MET A 147 -16.93 0.60 -15.15
C MET A 147 -18.42 0.77 -15.46
N ILE A 148 -19.24 1.12 -14.46
CA ILE A 148 -20.67 1.41 -14.63
C ILE A 148 -20.86 2.57 -15.60
N ARG A 149 -20.11 3.66 -15.46
CA ARG A 149 -20.18 4.80 -16.41
C ARG A 149 -19.87 4.37 -17.84
N ALA A 150 -18.77 3.65 -18.05
CA ALA A 150 -18.37 3.18 -19.37
C ALA A 150 -19.45 2.28 -19.99
N TYR A 151 -20.09 1.44 -19.17
CA TYR A 151 -21.22 0.60 -19.58
C TYR A 151 -22.46 1.40 -19.97
N GLN A 152 -22.82 2.46 -19.23
CA GLN A 152 -23.95 3.31 -19.62
C GLN A 152 -23.66 4.07 -20.92
N HIS A 153 -22.44 4.61 -21.05
CA HIS A 153 -22.02 5.29 -22.27
C HIS A 153 -22.05 4.36 -23.50
N SER A 154 -21.69 3.08 -23.35
CA SER A 154 -21.75 2.12 -24.48
C SER A 154 -23.19 1.84 -24.95
N LYS A 155 -24.20 2.13 -24.12
CA LYS A 155 -25.62 2.10 -24.48
C LYS A 155 -26.15 3.44 -25.02
N GLY A 156 -25.30 4.48 -25.08
CA GLY A 156 -25.73 5.84 -25.39
C GLY A 156 -26.48 6.53 -24.24
N GLU A 157 -26.39 6.00 -23.01
CA GLU A 157 -27.00 6.61 -21.83
C GLU A 157 -26.01 7.51 -21.08
N ALA A 158 -26.43 8.71 -20.71
CA ALA A 158 -25.66 9.66 -19.90
C ALA A 158 -26.26 9.78 -18.49
N ARG A 159 -26.17 8.70 -17.70
CA ARG A 159 -26.64 8.70 -16.31
C ARG A 159 -25.70 9.55 -15.44
N THR A 160 -26.26 10.46 -14.65
CA THR A 160 -25.49 11.43 -13.86
C THR A 160 -25.60 11.23 -12.36
N GLU A 161 -26.53 10.40 -11.87
CA GLU A 161 -26.84 10.27 -10.45
C GLU A 161 -26.38 8.93 -9.87
N VAL A 162 -25.94 8.94 -8.61
CA VAL A 162 -25.66 7.75 -7.79
C VAL A 162 -26.45 7.88 -6.50
N LEU A 163 -27.32 6.89 -6.25
CA LEU A 163 -28.10 6.82 -5.02
C LEU A 163 -27.24 6.25 -3.89
N VAL A 164 -27.20 6.91 -2.75
CA VAL A 164 -26.39 6.53 -1.59
C VAL A 164 -27.26 6.56 -0.33
N PRO A 165 -27.39 5.45 0.41
CA PRO A 165 -28.13 5.45 1.68
C PRO A 165 -27.55 6.41 2.71
N ASP A 166 -28.39 7.00 3.57
CA ASP A 166 -27.98 7.85 4.70
C ASP A 166 -26.95 7.21 5.66
N SER A 167 -26.98 5.88 5.75
CA SER A 167 -26.12 5.03 6.59
C SER A 167 -24.85 4.54 5.89
N ALA A 168 -24.61 4.97 4.64
CA ALA A 168 -23.45 4.54 3.88
C ALA A 168 -22.13 5.02 4.51
N HIS A 169 -21.06 4.25 4.28
CA HIS A 169 -19.72 4.69 4.64
C HIS A 169 -19.34 5.92 3.80
N GLY A 170 -18.63 6.88 4.40
CA GLY A 170 -18.32 8.18 3.77
C GLY A 170 -17.46 8.09 2.50
N THR A 171 -16.82 6.94 2.25
CA THR A 171 -16.11 6.68 0.98
C THR A 171 -17.07 6.60 -0.20
N ASN A 172 -18.30 6.08 -0.01
CA ASN A 172 -19.26 5.91 -1.09
C ASN A 172 -19.62 7.25 -1.80
N PRO A 173 -20.11 8.30 -1.09
CA PRO A 173 -20.41 9.57 -1.74
C PRO A 173 -19.14 10.26 -2.27
N ALA A 174 -17.99 10.08 -1.61
CA ALA A 174 -16.72 10.62 -2.09
C ALA A 174 -16.27 9.98 -3.42
N SER A 175 -16.36 8.66 -3.53
CA SER A 175 -16.06 7.90 -4.75
C SER A 175 -16.98 8.29 -5.91
N ALA A 176 -18.27 8.52 -5.62
CA ALA A 176 -19.27 9.01 -6.59
C ALA A 176 -18.94 10.42 -7.09
N ALA A 177 -18.68 11.36 -6.17
CA ALA A 177 -18.30 12.73 -6.51
C ALA A 177 -16.99 12.80 -7.30
N LEU A 178 -15.97 12.03 -6.90
CA LEU A 178 -14.67 11.98 -7.59
C LEU A 178 -14.76 11.31 -8.96
N SER A 179 -15.77 10.46 -9.15
CA SER A 179 -16.13 9.92 -10.46
C SER A 179 -16.90 10.95 -11.30
N GLY A 180 -17.36 12.08 -10.74
CA GLY A 180 -18.12 13.11 -11.43
C GLY A 180 -19.60 12.79 -11.55
N PHE A 181 -20.17 12.04 -10.60
CA PHE A 181 -21.61 11.82 -10.48
C PHE A 181 -22.19 12.77 -9.43
N GLN A 182 -23.47 13.11 -9.59
CA GLN A 182 -24.28 13.73 -8.55
C GLN A 182 -24.70 12.67 -7.53
N VAL A 183 -24.41 12.92 -6.27
CA VAL A 183 -24.85 12.05 -5.17
C VAL A 183 -26.28 12.43 -4.78
N VAL A 184 -27.16 11.45 -4.71
CA VAL A 184 -28.52 11.60 -4.20
C VAL A 184 -28.67 10.70 -2.98
N GLU A 185 -28.86 11.32 -1.82
CA GLU A 185 -29.05 10.59 -0.56
C GLU A 185 -30.46 9.98 -0.50
N VAL A 186 -30.57 8.74 -0.02
CA VAL A 186 -31.84 7.99 0.09
C VAL A 186 -32.00 7.28 1.43
#